data_AF-A0A8X6IWM8-F1
#
_entry.id   AF-A0A8X6IWM8-F1
#
_cell.length_a   1.000
_cell.length_b   1.000
_cell.length_c   1.000
_cell.angle_alpha   90.00
_cell.angle_beta   90.00
_cell.angle_gamma   90.00
#
_symmetry.space_group_name_H-M   'P 1'
#
loop_
_entity.id
_entity.type
_entity.pdbx_description
1 polymer ?
#
loop_
_entity_poly.entity_id
_entity_poly.type
_entity_poly.pdbx_seq_one_letter_code
_entity_poly.pdbx_strand_id
1 'polypeptide(L)'
;MLLFIKNSVRGDISQCSNRYAIANNKYIPNFNPDDEIKYLMYLDANNWYGYAMSKYLPLKDFVWSDNNLTEQDILNLSDVGYILELDLDYPSDLHDKHSDFPLAPEN
;
A
#
# COMPACT_ATOMS: atom_id res chain seq x y z
N MET A 1 -18.62 -16.30 -4.45
CA MET A 1 -18.16 -15.34 -3.41
C MET A 1 -16.98 -15.88 -2.62
N LEU A 2 -17.03 -17.08 -2.03
CA LEU A 2 -15.90 -17.64 -1.25
C LEU A 2 -14.57 -17.67 -2.03
N LEU A 3 -14.57 -18.19 -3.26
CA LEU A 3 -13.37 -18.25 -4.09
C LEU A 3 -12.86 -16.86 -4.47
N PHE A 4 -13.77 -15.94 -4.83
CA PHE A 4 -13.46 -14.53 -5.10
C PHE A 4 -12.69 -13.91 -3.93
N ILE A 5 -13.22 -13.99 -2.70
CA ILE A 5 -12.55 -13.45 -1.51
C ILE A 5 -11.20 -14.14 -1.25
N LYS A 6 -11.13 -15.47 -1.32
CA LYS A 6 -9.89 -16.21 -1.09
C LYS A 6 -8.80 -15.84 -2.09
N ASN A 7 -9.18 -15.68 -3.36
CA ASN A 7 -8.26 -15.28 -4.41
C ASN A 7 -7.83 -13.81 -4.30
N SER A 8 -8.55 -12.97 -3.56
CA SER A 8 -8.18 -11.58 -3.27
C SER A 8 -7.27 -11.44 -2.04
N VAL A 9 -7.10 -12.47 -1.21
CA VAL A 9 -6.19 -12.40 -0.06
C VAL A 9 -4.75 -12.23 -0.55
N ARG A 10 -4.04 -11.25 0.00
CA ARG A 10 -2.61 -11.00 -0.22
C ARG A 10 -1.87 -11.02 1.11
N GLY A 11 -0.59 -11.33 1.05
CA GLY A 11 0.31 -11.21 2.20
C GLY A 11 0.83 -9.78 2.36
N ASP A 12 1.86 -9.63 3.18
CA ASP A 12 2.55 -8.36 3.36
C ASP A 12 3.22 -7.88 2.08
N ILE A 13 3.37 -6.55 1.98
CA ILE A 13 4.14 -5.93 0.92
C ILE A 13 5.63 -6.02 1.28
N SER A 14 6.41 -6.68 0.43
CA SER A 14 7.87 -6.72 0.54
C SER A 14 8.48 -6.06 -0.70
N GLN A 15 9.16 -4.93 -0.48
CA GLN A 15 9.73 -4.14 -1.57
C GLN A 15 11.10 -3.58 -1.18
N CYS A 16 11.99 -3.52 -2.18
CA CYS A 16 13.30 -2.90 -2.07
C CYS A 16 13.53 -1.96 -3.27
N SER A 17 13.13 -0.70 -3.11
CA SER A 17 13.23 0.31 -4.19
C SER A 17 14.65 0.85 -4.34
N ASN A 18 15.39 0.95 -3.23
CA ASN A 18 16.83 1.22 -3.24
C ASN A 18 17.61 0.07 -2.60
N ARG A 19 18.50 -0.55 -3.37
CA ARG A 19 19.32 -1.70 -2.93
C ARG A 19 20.38 -1.31 -1.90
N TYR A 20 20.88 -0.08 -1.93
CA TYR A 20 21.99 0.33 -1.08
C TYR A 20 21.92 1.82 -0.75
N ALA A 21 22.02 2.13 0.54
CA ALA A 21 22.12 3.50 1.02
C ALA A 21 23.12 3.57 2.18
N ILE A 22 23.93 4.62 2.20
CA ILE A 22 24.80 4.97 3.32
C ILE A 22 24.36 6.33 3.83
N ALA A 23 24.24 6.48 5.15
CA ALA A 23 24.06 7.79 5.75
C ALA A 23 25.31 8.66 5.53
N ASN A 24 25.12 9.96 5.35
CA ASN A 24 26.20 10.94 5.34
C ASN A 24 25.71 12.20 6.07
N ASN A 25 25.95 12.28 7.37
CA ASN A 25 25.54 13.43 8.17
C ASN A 25 26.49 13.65 9.34
N LYS A 26 26.47 14.85 9.92
CA LYS A 26 27.38 15.27 10.99
C LYS A 26 27.38 14.41 12.26
N TYR A 27 26.44 13.48 12.40
CA TYR A 27 26.32 12.61 13.57
C TYR A 27 27.04 11.26 13.41
N ILE A 28 27.61 10.97 12.22
CA ILE A 28 28.36 9.73 11.97
C ILE A 28 29.87 9.97 11.87
N PRO A 29 30.73 8.99 12.24
CA PRO A 29 32.19 9.18 12.29
C PRO A 29 32.86 9.52 10.96
N ASN A 30 32.32 9.06 9.83
CA ASN A 30 32.90 9.19 8.50
C ASN A 30 32.16 10.24 7.64
N PHE A 31 31.64 11.31 8.26
CA PHE A 31 30.97 12.38 7.54
C PHE A 31 31.91 13.07 6.55
N ASN A 32 31.49 13.17 5.28
CA ASN A 32 32.19 13.93 4.25
C ASN A 32 31.36 15.16 3.87
N PRO A 33 31.85 16.40 4.10
CA PRO A 33 31.14 17.62 3.73
C PRO A 33 31.04 17.85 2.23
N ASP A 34 31.88 17.18 1.42
CA ASP A 34 31.85 17.30 -0.04
C ASP A 34 30.78 16.39 -0.68
N ASP A 35 30.28 15.40 0.08
CA ASP A 35 29.22 14.49 -0.36
C ASP A 35 27.83 14.99 0.05
N GLU A 36 26.80 14.50 -0.64
CA GLU A 36 25.40 14.79 -0.34
C GLU A 36 25.02 14.40 1.10
N ILE A 37 24.33 15.29 1.82
CA ILE A 37 23.87 15.02 3.19
C ILE A 37 22.70 14.02 3.16
N LYS A 38 22.90 12.85 3.77
CA LYS A 38 21.93 11.74 3.81
C LYS A 38 21.63 11.29 5.24
N TYR A 39 20.34 11.16 5.54
CA TYR A 39 19.84 10.55 6.76
C TYR A 39 19.13 9.24 6.40
N LEU A 40 19.29 8.23 7.26
CA LEU A 40 18.53 6.98 7.17
C LEU A 40 17.56 6.93 8.33
N MET A 41 16.34 6.47 8.05
CA MET A 41 15.30 6.31 9.04
C MET A 41 14.87 4.85 9.07
N TYR A 42 14.78 4.28 10.28
CA TYR A 42 14.19 2.97 10.51
C TYR A 42 12.85 3.18 11.21
N LEU A 43 11.77 2.76 10.55
CA LEU A 43 10.42 2.80 11.09
C LEU A 43 9.91 1.38 11.23
N ASP A 44 9.33 1.07 12.39
CA ASP A 44 8.76 -0.23 12.69
C ASP A 44 7.44 -0.03 13.42
N ALA A 45 6.39 -0.67 12.91
CA ALA A 45 5.05 -0.57 13.47
C ALA A 45 4.86 -1.65 14.54
N ASN A 46 4.72 -1.22 15.80
CA ASN A 46 4.43 -2.12 16.90
C ASN A 46 3.04 -2.78 16.72
N ASN A 47 3.01 -4.11 16.59
CA ASN A 47 1.78 -4.90 16.47
C ASN A 47 0.85 -4.45 15.33
N TRP A 48 1.38 -4.40 14.10
CA TRP A 48 0.66 -3.90 12.94
C TRP A 48 -0.65 -4.65 12.66
N TYR A 49 -0.65 -5.99 12.71
CA TYR A 49 -1.87 -6.79 12.56
C TYR A 49 -2.90 -6.52 13.67
N GLY A 50 -2.47 -6.37 14.93
CA GLY A 50 -3.38 -6.00 16.01
C GLY A 50 -3.99 -4.61 15.81
N TYR A 51 -3.22 -3.65 15.29
CA TYR A 51 -3.76 -2.34 14.89
C TYR A 51 -4.78 -2.48 13.77
N ALA A 52 -4.51 -3.27 12.73
CA ALA A 52 -5.47 -3.52 11.64
C ALA A 52 -6.76 -4.19 12.16
N MET A 53 -6.64 -5.16 13.08
CA MET A 53 -7.78 -5.83 13.71
C MET A 53 -8.62 -4.92 14.61
N SER A 54 -8.08 -3.76 15.02
CA SER A 54 -8.82 -2.75 15.78
C SER A 54 -9.69 -1.83 14.90
N LYS A 55 -9.58 -1.96 13.56
CA LYS A 55 -10.35 -1.17 12.60
C LYS A 55 -11.67 -1.85 12.24
N TYR A 56 -12.51 -1.15 11.50
CA TYR A 56 -13.73 -1.72 10.94
C TYR A 56 -13.37 -2.86 9.98
N LEU A 57 -13.87 -4.07 10.28
CA LEU A 57 -13.64 -5.27 9.48
C LEU A 57 -14.97 -5.80 8.93
N PRO A 58 -15.00 -6.29 7.69
CA PRO A 58 -16.19 -6.93 7.13
C PRO A 58 -16.45 -8.26 7.86
N LEU A 59 -17.64 -8.42 8.45
CA LEU A 59 -17.95 -9.56 9.32
C LEU A 59 -18.94 -10.55 8.69
N LYS A 60 -20.02 -10.06 8.09
CA LYS A 60 -21.16 -10.88 7.61
C LYS A 60 -22.01 -10.11 6.59
N ASP A 61 -23.08 -10.76 6.14
CA ASP A 61 -24.11 -10.19 5.25
C ASP A 61 -23.56 -9.73 3.88
N PHE A 62 -22.54 -10.44 3.39
CA PHE A 62 -22.00 -10.23 2.06
C PHE A 62 -23.03 -10.58 0.99
N VAL A 63 -23.23 -9.65 0.05
CA VAL A 63 -24.12 -9.80 -1.10
C VAL A 63 -23.39 -9.41 -2.37
N TRP A 64 -23.71 -10.09 -3.46
CA TRP A 64 -23.33 -9.60 -4.78
C TRP A 64 -24.20 -8.38 -5.11
N SER A 65 -23.57 -7.33 -5.63
CA SER A 65 -24.24 -6.11 -6.03
C SER A 65 -24.13 -6.00 -7.54
N ASP A 66 -25.28 -5.91 -8.22
CA ASP A 66 -25.36 -5.61 -9.65
C ASP A 66 -25.40 -4.09 -9.91
N ASN A 67 -25.15 -3.28 -8.87
CA ASN A 67 -25.21 -1.83 -8.98
C ASN A 67 -24.02 -1.31 -9.79
N ASN A 68 -24.31 -0.42 -10.75
CA ASN A 68 -23.30 0.42 -11.38
C ASN A 68 -22.81 1.46 -10.36
N LEU A 69 -21.76 1.10 -9.61
CA LEU A 69 -21.12 2.01 -8.67
C LEU A 69 -20.39 3.12 -9.44
N THR A 70 -20.55 4.36 -8.98
CA THR A 70 -19.72 5.47 -9.44
C THR A 70 -18.44 5.56 -8.61
N GLU A 71 -17.43 6.27 -9.10
CA GLU A 71 -16.22 6.58 -8.32
C GLU A 71 -16.57 7.21 -6.96
N GLN A 72 -17.58 8.08 -6.92
CA GLN A 72 -18.00 8.75 -5.70
C GLN A 72 -18.65 7.78 -4.71
N ASP A 73 -19.34 6.75 -5.19
CA ASP A 73 -19.90 5.69 -4.32
C ASP A 73 -18.78 4.84 -3.70
N ILE A 74 -17.70 4.59 -4.44
CA ILE A 74 -16.54 3.82 -3.98
C ILE A 74 -15.73 4.61 -2.93
N LEU A 75 -15.55 5.91 -3.17
CA LEU A 75 -14.78 6.79 -2.28
C LEU A 75 -15.55 7.18 -1.01
N ASN A 76 -16.86 6.91 -0.95
CA ASN A 76 -17.67 7.25 0.20
C ASN A 76 -17.45 6.25 1.34
N LEU A 77 -16.78 6.70 2.40
CA LEU A 77 -16.54 5.91 3.60
C LEU A 77 -17.84 5.76 4.41
N SER A 78 -18.63 4.74 4.08
CA SER A 78 -19.84 4.36 4.81
C SER A 78 -19.63 3.11 5.66
N ASP A 79 -20.64 2.74 6.46
CA ASP A 79 -20.65 1.46 7.20
C ASP A 79 -20.66 0.23 6.26
N VAL A 80 -21.01 0.43 4.98
CA VAL A 80 -20.97 -0.59 3.93
C VAL A 80 -19.73 -0.37 3.08
N GLY A 81 -18.86 -1.39 3.03
CA GLY A 81 -17.70 -1.44 2.15
C GLY A 81 -17.94 -2.27 0.90
N TYR A 82 -17.10 -2.07 -0.12
CA TYR A 82 -17.13 -2.80 -1.38
C TYR A 82 -15.84 -3.61 -1.58
N ILE A 83 -15.95 -4.79 -2.18
CA ILE A 83 -14.82 -5.53 -2.74
C ILE A 83 -15.04 -5.55 -4.24
N LEU A 84 -14.10 -4.99 -5.00
CA LEU A 84 -14.25 -4.77 -6.43
C LEU A 84 -13.23 -5.60 -7.20
N GLU A 85 -13.68 -6.17 -8.31
CA GLU A 85 -12.83 -6.70 -9.38
C GLU A 85 -13.09 -5.81 -10.59
N LEU A 86 -12.03 -5.18 -11.07
CA LEU A 86 -12.11 -4.10 -12.04
C LEU A 86 -10.83 -4.03 -12.87
N ASP A 87 -10.98 -3.62 -14.12
CA ASP A 87 -9.86 -3.28 -14.98
C ASP A 87 -9.40 -1.85 -14.67
N LEU A 88 -8.10 -1.67 -14.47
CA LEU A 88 -7.50 -0.36 -14.20
C LEU A 88 -6.66 0.08 -15.39
N ASP A 89 -6.87 1.31 -15.84
CA ASP A 89 -5.90 1.98 -16.69
C ASP A 89 -4.82 2.62 -15.81
N TYR A 90 -3.55 2.37 -16.14
CA TYR A 90 -2.41 2.86 -15.36
C TYR A 90 -1.53 3.79 -16.22
N PRO A 91 -1.79 5.12 -16.18
CA PRO A 91 -1.17 6.09 -17.06
C PRO A 91 0.36 6.02 -17.07
N SER A 92 0.96 6.05 -18.26
CA SER A 92 2.42 5.91 -18.44
C SER A 92 3.22 7.00 -17.72
N ASP A 93 2.66 8.20 -17.56
CA ASP A 93 3.32 9.32 -16.87
C ASP A 93 3.41 9.13 -15.34
N LEU A 94 2.75 8.11 -14.79
CA LEU A 94 2.83 7.73 -13.37
C LEU A 94 3.87 6.63 -13.09
N HIS A 95 4.36 5.94 -14.12
CA HIS A 95 5.21 4.76 -13.94
C HIS A 95 6.50 5.09 -13.19
N ASP A 96 7.22 6.14 -13.61
CA ASP A 96 8.45 6.58 -12.95
C ASP A 96 8.21 7.13 -11.54
N LYS A 97 7.05 7.78 -11.31
CA LYS A 97 6.71 8.37 -10.01
C LYS A 97 6.35 7.30 -8.98
N HIS A 98 5.78 6.19 -9.43
CA HIS A 98 5.33 5.09 -8.59
C HIS A 98 6.28 3.89 -8.66
N SER A 99 7.49 4.03 -9.21
CA SER A 99 8.49 2.95 -9.29
C SER A 99 8.80 2.34 -7.93
N ASP A 100 8.78 3.20 -6.90
CA ASP A 100 9.12 2.86 -5.54
C ASP A 100 7.95 2.25 -4.75
N PHE A 101 6.72 2.31 -5.28
CA PHE A 101 5.53 1.69 -4.69
C PHE A 101 4.40 1.63 -5.74
N PRO A 102 4.40 0.65 -6.66
CA PRO A 102 3.36 0.54 -7.68
C PRO A 102 2.02 0.19 -7.02
N LEU A 103 0.95 0.85 -7.48
CA LEU A 103 -0.40 0.62 -6.95
C LEU A 103 -1.08 -0.53 -7.68
N ALA A 104 -1.92 -1.27 -6.95
CA ALA A 104 -2.66 -2.43 -7.45
C ALA A 104 -1.79 -3.47 -8.21
N PRO A 105 -0.66 -3.94 -7.64
CA PRO A 105 0.15 -4.95 -8.29
C PRO A 105 -0.61 -6.28 -8.42
N GLU A 106 -0.59 -6.85 -9.63
CA GLU A 106 -1.09 -8.20 -9.90
C GLU A 106 0.02 -9.24 -9.73
N ASN A 107 -0.36 -10.47 -9.39
CA ASN A 107 0.55 -11.62 -9.24
C ASN A 107 0.67 -12.41 -10.55
#